data_AF-A0A837HSP2-F1
#
_entry.id   AF-A0A837HSP2-F1
#
_cell.length_a   1.000
_cell.length_b   1.000
_cell.length_c   1.000
_cell.angle_alpha   90.00
_cell.angle_beta   90.00
_cell.angle_gamma   90.00
#
_symmetry.space_group_name_H-M   'P 1'
#
loop_
_entity.id
_entity.type
_entity.pdbx_description
1 polymer ?
#
loop_
_entity_poly.entity_id
_entity_poly.type
_entity_poly.pdbx_seq_one_letter_code
_entity_poly.pdbx_strand_id
1 'polypeptide(L)'
;RFSSLSRSIELKPLDAITIGPGVFHSTQCTSKSGLKMLEIETPPMKHDLIRLEDRYGRANAGYEGIDQMRVANASYARFNNNEPCLINNFCNNNISISFVEEVSDLRDGLLKNIDTAILINGFIKSRRGEIKYSIGDVIPIKDIRNDKYAFKNISLLSIQKNER
;
A
#
# COMPACT_ATOMS: atom_id res chain seq x y z
N ARG A 1 -9.56 -13.76 -2.74
CA ARG A 1 -9.87 -13.46 -4.15
C ARG A 1 -10.02 -11.96 -4.40
N PHE A 2 -9.26 -11.43 -5.38
CA PHE A 2 -9.49 -10.12 -5.99
C PHE A 2 -10.10 -10.33 -7.39
N SER A 3 -11.05 -9.49 -7.78
CA SER A 3 -11.70 -9.56 -9.09
C SER A 3 -11.83 -8.19 -9.71
N SER A 4 -11.60 -8.09 -11.02
CA SER A 4 -12.05 -7.00 -11.88
C SER A 4 -13.07 -7.54 -12.89
N LEU A 5 -13.56 -6.68 -13.79
CA LEU A 5 -14.48 -7.12 -14.86
C LEU A 5 -13.90 -8.18 -15.80
N SER A 6 -12.58 -8.18 -15.99
CA SER A 6 -11.91 -9.05 -16.98
C SER A 6 -11.28 -10.29 -16.36
N ARG A 7 -10.99 -10.30 -15.06
CA ARG A 7 -10.28 -11.40 -14.41
C ARG A 7 -10.52 -11.49 -12.91
N SER A 8 -10.28 -12.68 -12.38
CA SER A 8 -10.12 -12.90 -10.94
C SER A 8 -8.78 -13.55 -10.66
N ILE A 9 -8.17 -13.18 -9.54
CA ILE A 9 -6.93 -13.78 -9.04
C ILE A 9 -7.08 -14.10 -7.55
N GLU A 10 -6.46 -15.20 -7.13
CA GLU A 10 -6.29 -15.49 -5.71
C GLU A 10 -5.01 -14.83 -5.21
N LEU A 11 -5.16 -14.05 -4.14
CA LEU A 11 -4.06 -13.35 -3.48
C LEU A 11 -3.69 -14.10 -2.20
N LYS A 12 -2.39 -14.26 -1.97
CA LYS A 12 -1.78 -14.82 -0.77
C LYS A 12 -1.38 -13.71 0.21
N PRO A 13 -1.05 -14.04 1.47
CA PRO A 13 -0.55 -13.04 2.41
C PRO A 13 0.66 -12.28 1.86
N LEU A 14 0.63 -10.95 1.98
CA LEU A 14 1.63 -10.00 1.46
C LEU A 14 1.66 -9.83 -0.06
N ASP A 15 0.76 -10.48 -0.81
CA ASP A 15 0.55 -10.06 -2.19
C ASP A 15 -0.04 -8.65 -2.21
N ALA A 16 0.41 -7.85 -3.17
CA ALA A 16 -0.08 -6.49 -3.39
C ALA A 16 -0.53 -6.33 -4.84
N ILE A 17 -1.53 -5.49 -5.05
CA ILE A 17 -2.04 -5.15 -6.38
C ILE A 17 -2.22 -3.65 -6.48
N THR A 18 -1.77 -3.07 -7.59
CA THR A 18 -2.05 -1.67 -7.94
C THR A 18 -3.31 -1.63 -8.79
N ILE A 19 -4.24 -0.77 -8.41
CA ILE A 19 -5.51 -0.57 -9.09
C ILE A 19 -5.46 0.79 -9.78
N GLY A 20 -5.55 0.79 -11.11
CA GLY A 20 -5.56 2.03 -11.89
C GLY A 20 -6.90 2.76 -11.84
N PRO A 21 -6.94 4.04 -12.23
CA PRO A 21 -8.18 4.81 -12.33
C PRO A 21 -9.23 4.11 -13.21
N GLY A 22 -10.50 4.15 -12.79
CA GLY A 22 -11.63 3.58 -13.53
C GLY A 22 -11.71 2.04 -13.54
N VAL A 23 -10.81 1.34 -12.86
CA VAL A 23 -10.87 -0.12 -12.76
C VAL A 23 -11.92 -0.55 -11.75
N PHE A 24 -13.04 -1.08 -12.24
CA PHE A 24 -14.00 -1.79 -11.39
C PHE A 24 -13.35 -3.01 -10.76
N HIS A 25 -13.51 -3.14 -9.44
CA HIS A 25 -12.93 -4.24 -8.69
C HIS A 25 -13.78 -4.63 -7.48
N SER A 26 -13.56 -5.84 -6.98
CA SER A 26 -14.09 -6.33 -5.72
C SER A 26 -13.12 -7.28 -5.05
N THR A 27 -13.13 -7.28 -3.72
CA THR A 27 -12.31 -8.18 -2.90
C THR A 27 -13.23 -9.05 -2.05
N GLN A 28 -12.98 -10.36 -2.07
CA GLN A 28 -13.69 -11.32 -1.24
C GLN A 28 -12.69 -12.16 -0.43
N CYS A 29 -12.89 -12.18 0.89
CA CYS A 29 -12.19 -13.10 1.77
C CYS A 29 -12.71 -14.53 1.53
N THR A 30 -11.82 -15.41 1.09
CA THR A 30 -12.08 -16.86 0.93
C THR A 30 -11.56 -17.67 2.12
N SER A 31 -10.80 -17.04 3.03
CA SER A 31 -10.32 -17.68 4.26
C SER A 31 -11.38 -17.73 5.35
N LYS A 32 -11.39 -18.83 6.13
CA LYS A 32 -12.19 -18.96 7.36
C LYS A 32 -11.69 -18.06 8.49
N SER A 33 -10.41 -17.67 8.48
CA SER A 33 -9.80 -16.81 9.51
C SER A 33 -10.08 -15.32 9.30
N GLY A 34 -10.82 -14.95 8.26
CA GLY A 34 -11.00 -13.56 7.85
C GLY A 34 -9.81 -12.98 7.07
N LEU A 35 -9.93 -11.70 6.74
CA LEU A 35 -8.97 -10.93 5.94
C LEU A 35 -8.53 -9.69 6.72
N LYS A 36 -7.23 -9.44 6.74
CA LYS A 36 -6.63 -8.16 7.11
C LYS A 36 -5.97 -7.61 5.85
N MET A 37 -6.39 -6.43 5.42
CA MET A 37 -5.95 -5.78 4.19
C MET A 37 -5.58 -4.33 4.50
N LEU A 38 -4.52 -3.85 3.85
CA LEU A 38 -4.20 -2.45 3.80
C LEU A 38 -4.55 -1.93 2.41
N GLU A 39 -5.21 -0.79 2.38
CA GLU A 39 -5.53 -0.06 1.16
C GLU A 39 -4.89 1.31 1.27
N ILE A 40 -4.21 1.73 0.20
CA ILE A 40 -3.55 3.02 0.10
C ILE A 40 -4.09 3.68 -1.14
N GLU A 41 -4.78 4.81 -0.93
CA GLU A 41 -5.45 5.56 -1.97
C GLU A 41 -4.74 6.91 -2.15
N THR A 42 -4.46 7.29 -3.40
CA THR A 42 -3.88 8.58 -3.72
C THR A 42 -4.34 9.09 -5.09
N PRO A 43 -4.88 10.32 -5.18
CA PRO A 43 -5.45 11.11 -4.09
C PRO A 43 -6.77 10.47 -3.58
N PRO A 44 -7.16 10.69 -2.31
CA PRO A 44 -8.43 10.18 -1.79
C PRO A 44 -9.61 10.99 -2.35
N MET A 45 -10.14 10.61 -3.52
CA MET A 45 -11.24 11.31 -4.18
C MET A 45 -12.59 10.62 -3.95
N LYS A 46 -13.12 10.79 -2.74
CA LYS A 46 -14.35 10.10 -2.32
C LYS A 46 -15.61 10.50 -3.10
N HIS A 47 -15.59 11.58 -3.87
CA HIS A 47 -16.75 12.02 -4.63
C HIS A 47 -16.85 11.38 -6.02
N ASP A 48 -15.80 10.68 -6.47
CA ASP A 48 -15.72 10.05 -7.81
C ASP A 48 -16.09 8.55 -7.78
N LEU A 49 -16.99 8.18 -6.88
CA LEU A 49 -17.33 6.78 -6.66
C LEU A 49 -18.45 6.32 -7.59
N ILE A 50 -18.15 5.33 -8.42
CA ILE A 50 -19.14 4.60 -9.21
C ILE A 50 -19.20 3.15 -8.72
N ARG A 51 -20.41 2.66 -8.43
CA ARG A 51 -20.65 1.28 -8.01
C ARG A 51 -21.53 0.56 -9.03
N LEU A 52 -21.11 -0.65 -9.39
CA LEU A 52 -21.97 -1.57 -10.14
C LEU A 52 -23.04 -2.14 -9.22
N GLU A 53 -24.13 -2.60 -9.82
CA GLU A 53 -25.10 -3.42 -9.11
C GLU A 53 -24.44 -4.72 -8.67
N ASP A 54 -24.48 -4.97 -7.36
CA ASP A 54 -23.96 -6.17 -6.74
C ASP A 54 -24.93 -6.67 -5.66
N ARG A 55 -24.66 -7.85 -5.12
CA ARG A 55 -25.47 -8.46 -4.05
C ARG A 55 -25.55 -7.63 -2.76
N TYR A 56 -24.72 -6.59 -2.61
CA TYR A 56 -24.73 -5.71 -1.46
C TYR A 56 -25.70 -4.54 -1.64
N GLY A 57 -26.29 -4.36 -2.83
CA GLY A 57 -27.35 -3.37 -3.08
C GLY A 57 -26.87 -1.92 -2.97
N ARG A 58 -25.58 -1.66 -3.16
CA ARG A 58 -24.95 -0.34 -2.97
C ARG A 58 -24.90 0.50 -4.24
N ALA A 59 -25.57 0.08 -5.31
CA ALA A 59 -25.69 0.88 -6.52
C ALA A 59 -26.25 2.28 -6.15
N ASN A 60 -25.66 3.34 -6.68
CA ASN A 60 -25.99 4.75 -6.41
C ASN A 60 -25.77 5.24 -4.96
N ALA A 61 -25.22 4.42 -4.06
CA ALA A 61 -24.80 4.91 -2.73
C ALA A 61 -23.47 5.68 -2.83
N GLY A 62 -23.23 6.60 -1.89
CA GLY A 62 -21.92 7.25 -1.68
C GLY A 62 -21.01 6.44 -0.74
N TYR A 63 -19.81 6.94 -0.43
CA TYR A 63 -18.96 6.33 0.60
C TYR A 63 -19.65 6.30 1.97
N GLU A 64 -19.18 5.40 2.82
CA GLU A 64 -19.56 5.30 4.22
C GLU A 64 -19.30 6.64 4.95
N GLY A 65 -20.31 7.15 5.66
CA GLY A 65 -20.22 8.37 6.46
C GLY A 65 -19.50 8.16 7.79
N ILE A 66 -19.26 9.26 8.53
CA ILE A 66 -18.62 9.23 9.86
C ILE A 66 -19.38 8.34 10.84
N ASP A 67 -20.70 8.29 10.74
CA ASP A 67 -21.60 7.44 11.53
C ASP A 67 -21.36 5.94 11.31
N GLN A 68 -20.86 5.56 10.14
CA GLN A 68 -20.47 4.19 9.79
C GLN A 68 -19.00 3.91 10.10
N MET A 69 -18.21 4.93 10.48
CA MET A 69 -16.82 4.80 10.90
C MET A 69 -16.77 4.61 12.42
N ARG A 70 -16.27 3.46 12.86
CA ARG A 70 -16.00 3.24 14.28
C ARG A 70 -14.61 3.75 14.63
N VAL A 71 -14.55 4.90 15.30
CA VAL A 71 -13.29 5.37 15.87
C VAL A 71 -13.01 4.65 17.19
N ALA A 72 -12.21 3.58 17.16
CA ALA A 72 -11.75 2.92 18.38
C ALA A 72 -10.65 3.79 19.04
N ASN A 73 -10.96 4.42 20.17
CA ASN A 73 -10.20 5.52 20.78
C ASN A 73 -8.73 5.26 21.20
N ALA A 74 -8.12 4.09 20.96
CA ALA A 74 -6.77 3.81 21.48
C ALA A 74 -5.85 2.89 20.65
N SER A 75 -6.24 2.39 19.47
CA SER A 75 -5.49 1.30 18.81
C SER A 75 -5.09 1.57 17.36
N TYR A 76 -4.91 2.83 16.97
CA TYR A 76 -4.40 3.15 15.65
C TYR A 76 -2.87 3.08 15.62
N ALA A 77 -2.36 2.46 14.55
CA ALA A 77 -1.01 2.73 14.09
C ALA A 77 -0.91 4.22 13.75
N ARG A 78 -0.11 4.97 14.51
CA ARG A 78 0.21 6.37 14.22
C ARG A 78 1.64 6.44 13.74
N PHE A 79 1.82 7.03 12.57
CA PHE A 79 3.13 7.28 12.03
C PHE A 79 3.50 8.74 12.28
N ASN A 80 4.72 8.97 12.78
CA ASN A 80 5.29 10.30 12.83
C ASN A 80 5.81 10.64 11.43
N ASN A 81 5.41 11.76 10.86
CA ASN A 81 5.76 12.13 9.49
C ASN A 81 7.21 12.64 9.35
N ASN A 82 7.91 12.84 10.47
CA ASN A 82 9.23 13.47 10.48
C ASN A 82 10.38 12.49 10.76
N GLU A 83 10.09 11.26 11.20
CA GLU A 83 11.12 10.31 11.63
C GLU A 83 10.75 8.88 11.20
N PRO A 84 11.74 8.04 10.81
CA PRO A 84 11.50 6.63 10.53
C PRO A 84 10.75 5.97 11.68
N CYS A 85 9.73 5.19 11.36
CA CYS A 85 8.84 4.60 12.35
C CYS A 85 8.72 3.10 12.10
N LEU A 86 8.77 2.31 13.18
CA LEU A 86 8.53 0.87 13.19
C LEU A 86 7.38 0.56 14.14
N ILE A 87 6.33 -0.07 13.62
CA ILE A 87 5.21 -0.56 14.39
C ILE A 87 5.27 -2.09 14.37
N ASN A 88 5.52 -2.65 15.55
CA ASN A 88 5.59 -4.09 15.73
C ASN A 88 4.20 -4.71 15.90
N ASN A 89 4.08 -5.99 15.56
CA ASN A 89 2.87 -6.80 15.77
C ASN A 89 1.60 -6.26 15.08
N PHE A 90 1.76 -5.50 14.00
CA PHE A 90 0.67 -5.14 13.11
C PHE A 90 0.21 -6.38 12.34
N CYS A 91 -0.87 -7.01 12.78
CA CYS A 91 -1.38 -8.27 12.22
C CYS A 91 -0.30 -9.38 12.16
N ASN A 92 0.50 -9.54 13.22
CA ASN A 92 1.64 -10.48 13.29
C ASN A 92 2.80 -10.16 12.31
N ASN A 93 2.87 -8.93 11.82
CA ASN A 93 3.95 -8.42 11.01
C ASN A 93 4.47 -7.11 11.61
N ASN A 94 5.60 -6.65 11.10
CA ASN A 94 6.14 -5.34 11.36
C ASN A 94 5.80 -4.44 10.18
N ILE A 95 5.29 -3.25 10.44
CA ILE A 95 5.07 -2.21 9.42
C ILE A 95 5.99 -1.05 9.71
N SER A 96 6.66 -0.53 8.70
CA SER A 96 7.59 0.58 8.86
C SER A 96 7.40 1.67 7.83
N ILE A 97 7.66 2.90 8.23
CA ILE A 97 7.87 4.03 7.33
C ILE A 97 9.36 4.38 7.39
N SER A 98 9.99 4.41 6.21
CA SER A 98 11.39 4.77 6.05
C SER A 98 11.52 5.97 5.12
N PHE A 99 12.49 6.84 5.41
CA PHE A 99 12.87 7.97 4.58
C PHE A 99 14.20 7.62 3.90
N VAL A 100 14.24 7.79 2.57
CA VAL A 100 15.37 7.36 1.74
C VAL A 100 15.81 8.56 0.92
N GLU A 101 17.04 9.00 1.14
CA GLU A 101 17.65 10.09 0.39
C GLU A 101 18.42 9.55 -0.81
N GLU A 102 19.11 8.42 -0.62
CA GLU A 102 19.95 7.78 -1.63
C GLU A 102 19.89 6.24 -1.61
N VAL A 103 20.55 5.60 -2.59
CA VAL A 103 20.53 4.14 -2.77
C VAL A 103 21.16 3.39 -1.57
N SER A 104 22.13 4.01 -0.89
CA SER A 104 22.79 3.48 0.32
C SER A 104 21.78 3.10 1.39
N ASP A 105 20.81 3.98 1.63
CA ASP A 105 19.82 3.85 2.71
C ASP A 105 18.93 2.60 2.54
N LEU A 106 18.83 2.06 1.32
CA LEU A 106 18.07 0.84 1.02
C LEU A 106 18.75 -0.45 1.52
N ARG A 107 20.03 -0.37 1.92
CA ARG A 107 20.84 -1.51 2.36
C ARG A 107 20.94 -1.62 3.88
N ASP A 108 20.48 -0.61 4.59
CA ASP A 108 20.62 -0.48 6.04
C ASP A 108 19.26 -0.36 6.75
N GLY A 109 19.31 -0.41 8.08
CA GLY A 109 18.16 -0.15 8.95
C GLY A 109 16.91 -0.99 8.63
N LEU A 110 15.76 -0.31 8.58
CA LEU A 110 14.43 -0.89 8.41
C LEU A 110 14.19 -1.50 7.01
N LEU A 111 15.05 -1.23 6.03
CA LEU A 111 14.89 -1.66 4.64
C LEU A 111 15.79 -2.84 4.24
N LYS A 112 16.70 -3.26 5.13
CA LYS A 112 17.69 -4.31 4.85
C LYS A 112 17.05 -5.62 4.35
N ASN A 113 15.99 -6.07 5.00
CA ASN A 113 15.31 -7.35 4.72
C ASN A 113 13.90 -7.18 4.14
N ILE A 114 13.67 -6.08 3.41
CA ILE A 114 12.39 -5.78 2.77
C ILE A 114 12.44 -6.18 1.29
N ASP A 115 11.49 -7.03 0.88
CA ASP A 115 11.33 -7.42 -0.52
C ASP A 115 10.55 -6.38 -1.33
N THR A 116 9.49 -5.83 -0.73
CA THR A 116 8.53 -4.93 -1.38
C THR A 116 8.16 -3.79 -0.45
N ALA A 117 8.03 -2.59 -1.01
CA ALA A 117 7.54 -1.41 -0.31
C ALA A 117 6.54 -0.65 -1.18
N ILE A 118 5.80 0.26 -0.57
CA ILE A 118 4.85 1.15 -1.24
C ILE A 118 5.42 2.56 -1.16
N LEU A 119 5.48 3.25 -2.31
CA LEU A 119 5.91 4.64 -2.35
C LEU A 119 4.79 5.52 -1.79
N ILE A 120 5.05 6.22 -0.69
CA ILE A 120 4.05 7.09 -0.04
C ILE A 120 4.40 8.58 -0.17
N ASN A 121 5.62 8.92 -0.59
CA ASN A 121 6.03 10.28 -0.92
C ASN A 121 7.16 10.30 -1.95
N GLY A 122 7.16 11.29 -2.84
CA GLY A 122 8.15 11.47 -3.89
C GLY A 122 7.88 10.67 -5.16
N PHE A 123 8.91 10.55 -6.01
CA PHE A 123 8.89 9.80 -7.25
C PHE A 123 10.26 9.18 -7.51
N ILE A 124 10.30 8.08 -8.26
CA ILE A 124 11.53 7.44 -8.69
C ILE A 124 11.60 7.52 -10.21
N LYS A 125 12.70 8.08 -10.72
CA LYS A 125 12.93 8.26 -12.16
C LYS A 125 13.97 7.29 -12.69
N SER A 126 13.87 6.94 -13.96
CA SER A 126 14.99 6.33 -14.69
C SER A 126 16.13 7.34 -14.87
N ARG A 127 17.33 6.89 -15.24
CA ARG A 127 18.43 7.79 -15.64
C ARG A 127 18.09 8.71 -16.82
N ARG A 128 17.06 8.40 -17.60
CA ARG A 128 16.57 9.24 -18.70
C ARG A 128 15.58 10.32 -18.24
N GLY A 129 15.22 10.35 -16.95
CA GLY A 129 14.30 11.32 -16.36
C GLY A 129 12.82 10.90 -16.36
N GLU A 130 12.49 9.74 -16.94
CA GLU A 130 11.13 9.20 -16.98
C GLU A 130 10.70 8.71 -15.60
N ILE A 131 9.49 9.06 -15.16
CA ILE A 131 8.93 8.58 -13.89
C ILE A 131 8.66 7.08 -14.03
N LYS A 132 9.34 6.28 -13.21
CA LYS A 132 9.17 4.83 -13.15
C LYS A 132 8.21 4.39 -12.06
N TYR A 133 8.26 5.04 -10.91
CA TYR A 133 7.35 4.81 -9.79
C TYR A 133 6.86 6.14 -9.21
N SER A 134 5.56 6.19 -8.88
CA SER A 134 4.85 7.31 -8.27
C SER A 134 4.18 6.88 -6.96
N ILE A 135 3.64 7.85 -6.22
CA ILE A 135 2.93 7.59 -4.96
C ILE A 135 1.81 6.54 -5.19
N GLY A 136 1.72 5.56 -4.31
CA GLY A 136 0.78 4.43 -4.39
C GLY A 136 1.34 3.20 -5.11
N ASP A 137 2.47 3.33 -5.81
CA ASP A 137 3.08 2.19 -6.50
C ASP A 137 3.73 1.22 -5.52
N VAL A 138 3.53 -0.07 -5.81
CA VAL A 138 4.21 -1.19 -5.16
C VAL A 138 5.56 -1.41 -5.84
N ILE A 139 6.64 -1.29 -5.08
CA ILE A 139 8.02 -1.34 -5.55
C ILE A 139 8.70 -2.60 -5.02
N PRO A 140 9.19 -3.49 -5.89
CA PRO A 140 10.21 -4.47 -5.50
C PRO A 140 11.50 -3.74 -5.14
N ILE A 141 11.93 -3.80 -3.87
CA ILE A 141 13.11 -3.05 -3.39
C ILE A 141 14.37 -3.41 -4.18
N LYS A 142 14.50 -4.68 -4.60
CA LYS A 142 15.60 -5.15 -5.45
C LYS A 142 15.73 -4.38 -6.77
N ASP A 143 14.64 -3.84 -7.30
CA ASP A 143 14.68 -3.10 -8.57
C ASP A 143 15.39 -1.77 -8.38
N ILE A 144 15.10 -1.08 -7.27
CA ILE A 144 15.60 0.27 -6.97
C ILE A 144 16.93 0.30 -6.21
N ARG A 145 17.42 -0.86 -5.74
CA ARG A 145 18.77 -1.02 -5.16
C ARG A 145 19.92 -0.85 -6.16
N ASN A 146 19.61 -0.85 -7.45
CA ASN A 146 20.58 -0.66 -8.51
C ASN A 146 20.64 0.81 -8.91
N ASP A 147 21.82 1.32 -9.23
CA ASP A 147 22.05 2.73 -9.62
C ASP A 147 21.39 3.14 -10.95
N LYS A 148 20.46 2.34 -11.49
CA LYS A 148 19.67 2.62 -12.69
C LYS A 148 18.58 3.67 -12.47
N TYR A 149 18.29 4.00 -11.22
CA TYR A 149 17.24 4.92 -10.83
C TYR A 149 17.81 6.13 -10.12
N ALA A 150 17.14 7.27 -10.32
CA ALA A 150 17.41 8.52 -9.64
C ALA A 150 16.18 8.87 -8.80
N PHE A 151 16.40 9.06 -7.52
CA PHE A 151 15.41 9.54 -6.58
C PHE A 151 16.12 10.36 -5.51
N LYS A 152 15.36 11.24 -4.86
CA LYS A 152 15.82 12.02 -3.72
C LYS A 152 14.63 12.22 -2.79
N ASN A 153 14.85 12.00 -1.50
CA ASN A 153 13.88 12.24 -0.43
C ASN A 153 12.54 11.53 -0.67
N ILE A 154 12.57 10.22 -0.88
CA ILE A 154 11.36 9.40 -0.99
C ILE A 154 10.98 8.83 0.38
N SER A 155 9.70 8.52 0.57
CA SER A 155 9.23 7.79 1.74
C SER A 155 8.59 6.48 1.32
N LEU A 156 8.97 5.41 2.01
CA LEU A 156 8.52 4.05 1.73
C LEU A 156 7.77 3.48 2.93
N LEU A 157 6.58 2.93 2.68
CA LEU A 157 5.90 2.07 3.62
C LEU A 157 6.27 0.61 3.31
N SER A 158 6.73 -0.15 4.29
CA SER A 158 7.07 -1.56 4.08
C SER A 158 6.47 -2.46 5.15
N ILE A 159 6.28 -3.74 4.79
CA ILE A 159 5.75 -4.76 5.69
C ILE A 159 6.75 -5.92 5.72
N GLN A 160 7.19 -6.28 6.91
CA GLN A 160 8.09 -7.40 7.14
C GLN A 160 7.40 -8.43 8.02
N LYS A 161 7.56 -9.72 7.70
CA LYS A 161 7.15 -10.77 8.64
C LYS A 161 8.01 -10.70 9.88
N ASN A 162 7.41 -10.92 11.05
CA ASN A 162 8.18 -11.14 12.26
C ASN A 162 9.00 -12.42 12.07
N GLU A 163 10.30 -12.35 12.36
CA GLU A 163 11.11 -13.56 12.52
C GLU A 163 10.53 -14.35 13.70
N ARG A 164 10.20 -15.62 13.47
CA ARG A 164 9.70 -16.53 14.50
C ARG A 164 10.86 -17.18 15.24
#